data_AF-A0A848VX03-F1
#
_entry.id   AF-A0A848VX03-F1
#
_cell.length_a   1.000
_cell.length_b   1.000
_cell.length_c   1.000
_cell.angle_alpha   90.00
_cell.angle_beta   90.00
_cell.angle_gamma   90.00
#
_symmetry.space_group_name_H-M   'P 1'
#
loop_
_entity.id
_entity.type
_entity.pdbx_description
1 polymer ?
#
loop_
_entity_poly.entity_id
_entity_poly.type
_entity_poly.pdbx_seq_one_letter_code
_entity_poly.pdbx_strand_id
1 'polypeptide(L)'
;MTVLLSHSIRLKVILAALLSSLLVLTAARAHEVQPGVMDIEMVEDKLEIFVEWIIEAPVAGIDLEGLEDTNASDQEDEYLRLRALDPAAMEDAFRAAWPGLRDKFFIMAGDVRLTPELTSISIPAPGDIELARTSTIELTAILPPGNDPITIGWAADLGPLIVRQRTIEDGYAGYLTAGQISDPIPRTGGSAQGAFKAFLDYVAVGFDHIVPQGLDHILFVLGLFLLSLNLRPLLWQVTAFTLAHTVTLALGALDILRLPPELVEPLIAASIVYVGIENVLVRRLVPWRPVVVFCFGLLHGLGFAAVLQDFGLGSSNFVAKLIGFNVGVEVGQLAVIAAAWIALAALFGRYEWYHRRIAAPVSIAIAMIAVFWVFERTDVIGATGPWALFSALTEGGFSTVWTLAAGAALAFLLTVVSLVGSTYDNVRDFAGILTSFGMFLAVVAAFTSGDWLVTLFLTLIWVLALRMQSLGGPDTAREFP
;
A
#
# COMPACT_ATOMS: atom_id res chain seq x y z
N MET A 1 13.88 -21.57 -35.56
CA MET A 1 14.77 -20.40 -35.62
C MET A 1 14.84 -19.81 -34.23
N THR A 2 15.84 -20.29 -33.48
CA THR A 2 15.99 -20.13 -32.04
C THR A 2 16.72 -18.81 -31.79
N VAL A 3 16.03 -17.79 -31.28
CA VAL A 3 16.68 -16.53 -30.91
C VAL A 3 17.40 -16.74 -29.58
N LEU A 4 18.67 -17.11 -29.68
CA LEU A 4 19.64 -17.09 -28.60
C LEU A 4 19.83 -15.63 -28.16
N LEU A 5 19.17 -15.23 -27.06
CA LEU A 5 19.58 -14.06 -26.29
C LEU A 5 21.07 -14.24 -25.95
N SER A 6 21.89 -13.23 -26.26
CA SER A 6 23.33 -13.30 -26.02
C SER A 6 23.60 -13.52 -24.53
N HIS A 7 24.56 -14.40 -24.23
CA HIS A 7 25.00 -14.70 -22.86
C HIS A 7 25.38 -13.42 -22.08
N SER A 8 25.78 -12.35 -22.78
CA SER A 8 26.16 -11.07 -22.17
C SER A 8 24.98 -10.29 -21.57
N ILE A 9 23.76 -10.43 -22.08
CA ILE A 9 22.59 -9.72 -21.52
C ILE A 9 22.08 -10.43 -20.27
N ARG A 10 21.98 -11.77 -20.30
CA ARG A 10 21.61 -12.56 -19.12
C ARG A 10 22.61 -12.38 -17.99
N LEU A 11 23.90 -12.36 -18.32
CA LEU A 11 24.96 -12.11 -17.34
C LEU A 11 24.86 -10.69 -16.76
N LYS A 12 24.57 -9.66 -17.57
CA LYS A 12 24.41 -8.27 -17.07
C LYS A 12 23.18 -8.09 -16.18
N VAL A 13 22.07 -8.75 -16.49
CA VAL A 13 20.84 -8.72 -15.67
C VAL A 13 21.05 -9.47 -14.35
N ILE A 14 21.70 -10.64 -14.39
CA ILE A 14 22.05 -11.41 -13.19
C ILE A 14 23.11 -10.66 -12.36
N LEU A 15 24.08 -10.01 -13.00
CA LEU A 15 25.11 -9.23 -12.31
C LEU A 15 24.52 -7.95 -11.70
N ALA A 16 23.57 -7.29 -12.36
CA ALA A 16 22.85 -6.15 -11.80
C ALA A 16 21.98 -6.57 -10.59
N ALA A 17 21.28 -7.70 -10.68
CA ALA A 17 20.52 -8.29 -9.58
C ALA A 17 21.41 -8.77 -8.42
N LEU A 18 22.64 -9.25 -8.71
CA LEU A 18 23.63 -9.62 -7.71
C LEU A 18 24.32 -8.40 -7.09
N LEU A 19 24.62 -7.37 -7.88
CA LEU A 19 25.19 -6.10 -7.39
C LEU A 19 24.19 -5.34 -6.52
N SER A 20 22.89 -5.39 -6.83
CA SER A 20 21.84 -4.87 -5.94
C SER A 20 21.71 -5.69 -4.66
N SER A 21 22.06 -6.98 -4.66
CA SER A 21 22.07 -7.82 -3.45
C SER A 21 23.33 -7.69 -2.59
N LEU A 22 24.40 -7.04 -3.11
CA LEU A 22 25.72 -6.93 -2.47
C LEU A 22 25.96 -5.58 -1.79
N LEU A 23 24.97 -4.69 -1.77
CA LEU A 23 24.96 -3.43 -1.02
C LEU A 23 23.92 -3.53 0.09
N VAL A 24 24.23 -4.33 1.11
CA VAL A 24 23.48 -4.35 2.37
C VAL A 24 24.50 -4.06 3.45
N LEU A 25 24.42 -2.86 4.04
CA LEU A 25 24.77 -2.53 5.42
C LEU A 25 24.76 -1.00 5.57
N THR A 26 23.56 -0.45 5.61
CA THR A 26 23.20 0.68 6.48
C THR A 26 21.74 0.47 6.86
N ALA A 27 21.40 0.81 8.09
CA ALA A 27 20.05 0.76 8.62
C ALA A 27 19.60 2.20 8.87
N ALA A 28 18.45 2.53 8.35
CA ALA A 28 17.57 3.67 8.61
C ALA A 28 16.16 3.13 8.36
N ARG A 29 15.11 3.86 8.71
CA ARG A 29 13.79 3.24 8.83
C ARG A 29 12.72 4.26 8.47
N ALA A 30 11.67 3.81 7.79
CA ALA A 30 10.52 4.62 7.37
C ALA A 30 9.37 4.51 8.40
N HIS A 31 8.55 5.58 8.50
CA HIS A 31 7.55 5.78 9.54
C HIS A 31 6.13 5.58 8.99
N GLU A 32 5.58 4.37 9.16
CA GLU A 32 4.23 4.04 8.71
C GLU A 32 3.20 4.19 9.86
N VAL A 33 1.98 4.66 9.57
CA VAL A 33 0.87 4.68 10.54
C VAL A 33 0.40 3.24 10.80
N GLN A 34 0.78 2.69 11.95
CA GLN A 34 0.40 1.34 12.37
C GLN A 34 -0.94 1.34 13.12
N PRO A 35 -1.83 0.35 12.90
CA PRO A 35 -3.07 0.22 13.65
C PRO A 35 -2.79 -0.03 15.14
N GLY A 36 -3.62 0.53 16.01
CA GLY A 36 -3.60 0.15 17.42
C GLY A 36 -4.08 -1.29 17.58
N VAL A 37 -3.48 -2.04 18.51
CA VAL A 37 -3.91 -3.42 18.82
C VAL A 37 -4.46 -3.45 20.22
N MET A 38 -5.76 -3.72 20.33
CA MET A 38 -6.49 -3.83 21.59
C MET A 38 -6.86 -5.28 21.86
N ASP A 39 -6.17 -5.85 22.83
CA ASP A 39 -6.50 -7.14 23.40
C ASP A 39 -7.45 -6.96 24.58
N ILE A 40 -8.52 -7.74 24.61
CA ILE A 40 -9.50 -7.72 25.70
C ILE A 40 -9.60 -9.08 26.36
N GLU A 41 -9.79 -9.06 27.68
CA GLU A 41 -10.00 -10.24 28.49
C GLU A 41 -11.14 -9.96 29.49
N MET A 42 -12.07 -10.91 29.62
CA MET A 42 -13.16 -10.81 30.58
C MET A 42 -12.80 -11.65 31.80
N VAL A 43 -12.49 -10.98 32.91
CA VAL A 43 -12.12 -11.61 34.18
C VAL A 43 -13.19 -11.27 35.21
N GLU A 44 -14.00 -12.26 35.59
CA GLU A 44 -15.08 -12.12 36.58
C GLU A 44 -16.07 -10.98 36.25
N ASP A 45 -16.01 -9.87 36.99
CA ASP A 45 -16.83 -8.67 36.85
C ASP A 45 -16.07 -7.49 36.20
N LYS A 46 -14.94 -7.77 35.55
CA LYS A 46 -14.08 -6.76 34.90
C LYS A 46 -13.76 -7.12 33.47
N LEU A 47 -13.59 -6.06 32.68
CA LEU A 47 -12.97 -6.08 31.37
C LEU A 47 -11.55 -5.55 31.53
N GLU A 48 -10.57 -6.42 31.33
CA GLU A 48 -9.17 -6.05 31.21
C GLU A 48 -8.87 -5.76 29.74
N ILE A 49 -8.15 -4.68 29.48
CA ILE A 49 -7.86 -4.19 28.13
C ILE A 49 -6.37 -3.88 28.07
N PHE A 50 -5.69 -4.49 27.12
CA PHE A 50 -4.29 -4.26 26.83
C PHE A 50 -4.20 -3.61 25.45
N VAL A 51 -3.67 -2.40 25.38
CA VAL A 51 -3.53 -1.66 24.13
C VAL A 51 -2.05 -1.52 23.80
N GLU A 52 -1.63 -2.10 22.69
CA GLU A 52 -0.35 -1.82 22.05
C GLU A 52 -0.56 -0.66 21.07
N TRP A 53 0.10 0.47 21.34
CA TRP A 53 -0.21 1.72 20.65
C TRP A 53 1.00 2.66 20.52
N ILE A 54 1.06 3.38 19.40
CA ILE A 54 1.97 4.52 19.21
C ILE A 54 1.28 5.74 19.80
N ILE A 55 1.59 6.04 21.06
CA ILE A 55 0.86 7.04 21.86
C ILE A 55 1.27 8.48 21.55
N GLU A 56 2.39 8.72 20.89
CA GLU A 56 2.90 10.06 20.60
C GLU A 56 1.95 10.83 19.68
N ALA A 57 1.40 10.18 18.65
CA ALA A 57 0.48 10.82 17.69
C ALA A 57 -0.83 11.30 18.35
N PRO A 58 -1.57 10.45 19.10
CA PRO A 58 -2.80 10.88 19.77
C PRO A 58 -2.54 11.85 20.93
N VAL A 59 -1.36 11.81 21.58
CA VAL A 59 -0.97 12.79 22.61
C VAL A 59 -0.64 14.14 22.01
N ALA A 60 0.02 14.18 20.84
CA ALA A 60 0.20 15.41 20.07
C ALA A 60 -1.15 16.00 19.64
N GLY A 61 -2.12 15.13 19.35
CA GLY A 61 -3.43 15.51 18.81
C GLY A 61 -3.47 15.43 17.29
N ILE A 62 -2.62 14.58 16.70
CA ILE A 62 -2.62 14.28 15.27
C ILE A 62 -3.90 13.51 14.96
N ASP A 63 -4.65 13.99 13.97
CA ASP A 63 -5.76 13.25 13.39
C ASP A 63 -5.20 12.15 12.49
N LEU A 64 -5.39 10.89 12.83
CA LEU A 64 -4.90 9.76 12.03
C LEU A 64 -5.89 9.30 10.95
N GLU A 65 -7.04 9.96 10.81
CA GLU A 65 -8.02 9.61 9.78
C GLU A 65 -7.48 9.90 8.38
N GLY A 66 -7.17 8.84 7.62
CA GLY A 66 -6.70 8.97 6.23
C GLY A 66 -5.25 9.45 6.08
N LEU A 67 -4.46 9.44 7.15
CA LEU A 67 -3.03 9.76 7.14
C LEU A 67 -2.19 8.48 6.99
N GLU A 68 -1.30 8.45 6.01
CA GLU A 68 -0.37 7.34 5.75
C GLU A 68 0.98 7.51 6.47
N ASP A 69 1.45 8.76 6.63
CA ASP A 69 2.65 9.13 7.38
C ASP A 69 2.36 10.29 8.35
N THR A 70 2.70 10.08 9.63
CA THR A 70 2.62 11.09 10.69
C THR A 70 3.47 12.34 10.45
N ASN A 71 4.53 12.25 9.63
CA ASN A 71 5.37 13.39 9.26
C ASN A 71 4.64 14.39 8.35
N ALA A 72 3.53 14.00 7.72
CA ALA A 72 2.70 14.88 6.90
C ALA A 72 1.74 15.76 7.74
N SER A 73 1.78 15.66 9.07
CA SER A 73 0.90 16.40 9.98
C SER A 73 1.40 17.81 10.29
N ASP A 74 0.48 18.76 10.46
CA ASP A 74 0.76 20.10 11.00
C ASP A 74 1.36 20.11 12.43
N GLN A 75 1.43 18.94 13.08
CA GLN A 75 1.97 18.75 14.43
C GLN A 75 3.25 17.90 14.47
N GLU A 76 3.94 17.72 13.35
CA GLU A 76 5.20 16.97 13.25
C GLU A 76 6.23 17.38 14.33
N ASP A 77 6.43 18.68 14.56
CA ASP A 77 7.37 19.18 15.57
C ASP A 77 7.05 18.69 16.99
N GLU A 78 5.77 18.68 17.37
CA GLU A 78 5.33 18.21 18.68
C GLU A 78 5.42 16.69 18.77
N TYR A 79 5.11 15.99 17.69
CA TYR A 79 5.25 14.54 17.59
C TYR A 79 6.71 14.08 17.79
N LEU A 80 7.65 14.72 17.09
CA LEU A 80 9.09 14.46 17.24
C LEU A 80 9.58 14.82 18.65
N ARG A 81 9.07 15.91 19.23
CA ARG A 81 9.37 16.28 20.63
C ARG A 81 8.94 15.19 21.61
N LEU A 82 7.73 14.64 21.45
CA LEU A 82 7.19 13.58 22.30
C LEU A 82 8.00 12.28 22.17
N ARG A 83 8.44 11.93 20.95
CA ARG A 83 9.31 10.76 20.71
C ARG A 83 10.66 10.85 21.40
N ALA A 84 11.20 12.07 21.53
CA ALA A 84 12.46 12.31 22.22
C ALA A 84 12.35 12.22 23.75
N LEU A 85 11.14 12.15 24.32
CA LEU A 85 10.95 12.08 25.77
C LEU A 85 11.41 10.73 26.34
N ASP A 86 12.03 10.80 27.51
CA ASP A 86 12.24 9.62 28.34
C ASP A 86 10.89 9.01 28.79
N PRO A 87 10.86 7.74 29.22
CA PRO A 87 9.62 7.06 29.55
C PRO A 87 8.80 7.75 30.65
N ALA A 88 9.46 8.37 31.63
CA ALA A 88 8.76 9.03 32.74
C ALA A 88 8.08 10.32 32.28
N ALA A 89 8.78 11.14 31.49
CA ALA A 89 8.22 12.35 30.93
C ALA A 89 7.10 12.06 29.91
N MET A 90 7.23 10.99 29.13
CA MET A 90 6.18 10.56 28.20
C MET A 90 4.95 10.00 28.95
N GLU A 91 5.16 9.28 30.05
CA GLU A 91 4.09 8.82 30.92
C GLU A 91 3.31 9.99 31.51
N ASP A 92 4.00 11.03 32.00
CA ASP A 92 3.35 12.25 32.50
C ASP A 92 2.52 12.95 31.41
N ALA A 93 3.06 13.06 30.19
CA ALA A 93 2.36 13.63 29.05
C ALA A 93 1.10 12.83 28.68
N PHE A 94 1.22 11.50 28.63
CA PHE A 94 0.09 10.61 28.36
C PHE A 94 -0.98 10.70 29.45
N ARG A 95 -0.59 10.68 30.73
CA ARG A 95 -1.52 10.82 31.87
C ARG A 95 -2.25 12.15 31.86
N ALA A 96 -1.60 13.23 31.42
CA ALA A 96 -2.24 14.53 31.23
C ALA A 96 -3.26 14.52 30.08
N ALA A 97 -2.98 13.82 28.98
CA ALA A 97 -3.89 13.67 27.83
C ALA A 97 -5.01 12.64 28.06
N TRP A 98 -4.81 11.68 28.98
CA TRP A 98 -5.70 10.53 29.18
C TRP A 98 -7.18 10.89 29.38
N PRO A 99 -7.58 11.92 30.16
CA PRO A 99 -9.00 12.26 30.31
C PRO A 99 -9.70 12.55 28.97
N GLY A 100 -9.02 13.25 28.04
CA GLY A 100 -9.55 13.54 26.71
C GLY A 100 -9.51 12.34 25.78
N LEU A 101 -8.44 11.53 25.85
CA LEU A 101 -8.33 10.29 25.07
C LEU A 101 -9.38 9.28 25.48
N ARG A 102 -9.63 9.10 26.78
CA ARG A 102 -10.63 8.16 27.32
C ARG A 102 -12.02 8.42 26.75
N ASP A 103 -12.40 9.67 26.53
CA ASP A 103 -13.72 10.01 25.99
C ASP A 103 -13.90 9.58 24.52
N LYS A 104 -12.78 9.36 23.82
CA LYS A 104 -12.72 8.81 22.45
C LYS A 104 -12.81 7.28 22.40
N PHE A 105 -12.69 6.59 23.53
CA PHE A 105 -12.93 5.14 23.59
C PHE A 105 -14.44 4.87 23.68
N PHE A 106 -14.94 4.05 22.77
CA PHE A 106 -16.34 3.64 22.70
C PHE A 106 -16.45 2.18 23.11
N ILE A 107 -16.63 1.95 24.41
CA ILE A 107 -16.78 0.61 24.97
C ILE A 107 -18.18 0.53 25.58
N MET A 108 -19.00 -0.37 25.08
CA MET A 108 -20.38 -0.57 25.54
C MET A 108 -20.59 -2.02 25.95
N ALA A 109 -21.41 -2.23 26.98
CA ALA A 109 -21.96 -3.51 27.37
C ALA A 109 -23.49 -3.43 27.24
N GLY A 110 -24.04 -3.93 26.14
CA GLY A 110 -25.42 -3.61 25.76
C GLY A 110 -25.61 -2.10 25.62
N ASP A 111 -26.50 -1.50 26.42
CA ASP A 111 -26.75 -0.06 26.42
C ASP A 111 -25.90 0.72 27.46
N VAL A 112 -25.06 0.02 28.22
CA VAL A 112 -24.24 0.64 29.29
C VAL A 112 -22.86 1.00 28.76
N ARG A 113 -22.52 2.30 28.78
CA ARG A 113 -21.16 2.76 28.47
C ARG A 113 -20.19 2.37 29.59
N LEU A 114 -19.11 1.70 29.22
CA LEU A 114 -18.00 1.39 30.10
C LEU A 114 -16.95 2.50 30.02
N THR A 115 -16.47 2.94 31.19
CA THR A 115 -15.42 3.95 31.28
C THR A 115 -14.13 3.26 31.72
N PRO A 116 -13.15 3.07 30.81
CA PRO A 116 -11.91 2.42 31.17
C PRO A 116 -11.06 3.32 32.09
N GLU A 117 -10.50 2.72 33.12
CA GLU A 117 -9.54 3.33 34.04
C GLU A 117 -8.12 2.87 33.68
N LEU A 118 -7.20 3.82 33.58
CA LEU A 118 -5.80 3.55 33.33
C LEU A 118 -5.18 2.89 34.57
N THR A 119 -4.77 1.62 34.43
CA THR A 119 -4.16 0.84 35.50
C THR A 119 -2.65 1.00 35.46
N SER A 120 -2.05 0.74 34.30
CA SER A 120 -0.60 0.86 34.10
C SER A 120 -0.29 1.28 32.67
N ILE A 121 0.92 1.78 32.47
CA ILE A 121 1.48 2.06 31.15
C ILE A 121 2.95 1.68 31.16
N SER A 122 3.41 1.05 30.08
CA SER A 122 4.80 0.70 29.86
C SER A 122 5.27 1.34 28.57
N ILE A 123 6.24 2.25 28.70
CA ILE A 123 6.81 3.00 27.58
C ILE A 123 8.28 2.58 27.42
N PRO A 124 8.69 2.05 26.25
CA PRO A 124 10.09 1.75 26.00
C PRO A 124 10.96 3.01 26.08
N ALA A 125 12.23 2.82 26.48
CA ALA A 125 13.21 3.89 26.42
C ALA A 125 13.27 4.50 25.00
N PRO A 126 13.44 5.83 24.88
CA PRO A 126 13.58 6.46 23.57
C PRO A 126 14.77 5.81 22.84
N GLY A 127 14.46 5.13 21.75
CA GLY A 127 15.44 4.51 20.86
C GLY A 127 15.87 5.53 19.81
N ASP A 128 15.82 5.11 18.56
CA ASP A 128 15.86 6.06 17.45
C ASP A 128 14.55 6.86 17.44
N ILE A 129 14.63 8.19 17.49
CA ILE A 129 13.44 9.07 17.44
C ILE A 129 12.77 9.04 16.07
N GLU A 130 13.50 8.58 15.05
CA GLU A 130 12.98 8.28 13.74
C GLU A 130 12.15 6.98 13.74
N LEU A 131 11.92 6.34 14.89
CA LEU A 131 11.08 5.15 14.96
C LEU A 131 9.88 5.35 15.86
N ALA A 132 8.73 4.88 15.37
CA ALA A 132 7.59 4.69 16.22
C ALA A 132 7.98 3.66 17.29
N ARG A 133 7.76 4.01 18.56
CA ARG A 133 7.83 3.05 19.66
C ARG A 133 6.41 2.64 20.03
N THR A 134 6.20 1.34 20.15
CA THR A 134 4.93 0.80 20.63
C THR A 134 4.94 0.78 22.14
N SER A 135 3.99 1.48 22.76
CA SER A 135 3.76 1.46 24.20
C SER A 135 2.65 0.48 24.54
N THR A 136 2.72 -0.12 25.72
CA THR A 136 1.66 -1.02 26.22
C THR A 136 0.87 -0.31 27.31
N ILE A 137 -0.44 -0.26 27.16
CA ILE A 137 -1.36 0.41 28.08
C ILE A 137 -2.30 -0.64 28.66
N GLU A 138 -2.42 -0.68 29.99
CA GLU A 138 -3.35 -1.55 30.67
C GLU A 138 -4.51 -0.73 31.23
N LEU A 139 -5.72 -1.06 30.81
CA LEU A 139 -6.95 -0.45 31.25
C LEU A 139 -7.87 -1.49 31.88
N THR A 140 -8.71 -1.04 32.80
CA THR A 140 -9.76 -1.87 33.39
C THR A 140 -11.10 -1.15 33.35
N ALA A 141 -12.18 -1.88 33.08
CA ALA A 141 -13.53 -1.36 33.21
C ALA A 141 -14.42 -2.36 33.96
N ILE A 142 -15.31 -1.85 34.81
CA ILE A 142 -16.27 -2.70 35.54
C ILE A 142 -17.37 -3.16 34.58
N LEU A 143 -17.58 -4.47 34.48
CA LEU A 143 -18.65 -5.05 33.68
C LEU A 143 -19.97 -5.01 34.46
N PRO A 144 -21.07 -4.54 33.85
CA PRO A 144 -22.39 -4.66 34.47
C PRO A 144 -22.77 -6.14 34.59
N PRO A 145 -23.59 -6.51 35.59
CA PRO A 145 -24.05 -7.87 35.74
C PRO A 145 -24.83 -8.34 34.51
N GLY A 146 -24.67 -9.62 34.16
CA GLY A 146 -25.29 -10.23 32.99
C GLY A 146 -24.28 -10.60 31.91
N ASN A 147 -24.80 -11.01 30.75
CA ASN A 147 -24.02 -11.56 29.64
C ASN A 147 -24.15 -10.71 28.36
N ASP A 148 -24.55 -9.44 28.50
CA ASP A 148 -24.69 -8.57 27.34
C ASP A 148 -23.36 -8.45 26.60
N PRO A 149 -23.36 -8.56 25.26
CA PRO A 149 -22.15 -8.51 24.47
C PRO A 149 -21.49 -7.13 24.60
N ILE A 150 -20.18 -7.11 24.38
CA ILE A 150 -19.38 -5.90 24.41
C ILE A 150 -19.24 -5.39 22.98
N THR A 151 -19.40 -4.09 22.75
CA THR A 151 -18.97 -3.46 21.49
C THR A 151 -17.85 -2.48 21.80
N ILE A 152 -16.85 -2.47 20.92
CA ILE A 152 -15.62 -1.71 21.10
C ILE A 152 -15.35 -0.93 19.81
N GLY A 153 -14.93 0.32 19.97
CA GLY A 153 -14.28 1.09 18.93
C GLY A 153 -13.66 2.31 19.56
N TRP A 154 -13.10 3.17 18.71
CA TRP A 154 -12.62 4.46 19.15
C TRP A 154 -12.85 5.53 18.07
N ALA A 155 -12.61 6.79 18.39
CA ALA A 155 -12.79 7.88 17.43
C ALA A 155 -11.89 7.73 16.19
N ALA A 156 -12.34 8.25 15.04
CA ALA A 156 -11.67 8.09 13.75
C ALA A 156 -10.27 8.70 13.73
N ASP A 157 -10.08 9.79 14.47
CA ASP A 157 -8.81 10.49 14.61
C ASP A 157 -7.74 9.70 15.37
N LEU A 158 -8.10 8.58 16.01
CA LEU A 158 -7.14 7.63 16.60
C LEU A 158 -6.67 6.56 15.61
N GLY A 159 -7.16 6.59 14.37
CA GLY A 159 -6.77 5.69 13.30
C GLY A 159 -7.47 4.34 13.38
N PRO A 160 -6.99 3.33 12.62
CA PRO A 160 -7.57 1.99 12.64
C PRO A 160 -7.25 1.21 13.92
N LEU A 161 -8.15 0.31 14.32
CA LEU A 161 -8.07 -0.49 15.54
C LEU A 161 -8.27 -1.97 15.25
N ILE A 162 -7.37 -2.80 15.74
CA ILE A 162 -7.56 -4.25 15.80
C ILE A 162 -8.06 -4.59 17.20
N VAL A 163 -9.18 -5.29 17.30
CA VAL A 163 -9.72 -5.78 18.58
C VAL A 163 -9.62 -7.30 18.61
N ARG A 164 -8.98 -7.87 19.63
CA ARG A 164 -8.84 -9.33 19.82
C ARG A 164 -9.26 -9.73 21.22
N GLN A 165 -10.08 -10.76 21.34
CA GLN A 165 -10.48 -11.36 22.61
C GLN A 165 -9.47 -12.45 22.99
N ARG A 166 -8.68 -12.23 24.05
CA ARG A 166 -7.70 -13.19 24.56
C ARG A 166 -8.37 -14.22 25.47
N THR A 167 -7.66 -15.30 25.78
CA THR A 167 -8.06 -16.43 26.66
C THR A 167 -9.27 -17.28 26.26
N ILE A 168 -10.02 -16.87 25.23
CA ILE A 168 -11.12 -17.65 24.67
C ILE A 168 -10.66 -18.32 23.37
N GLU A 169 -10.80 -19.64 23.30
CA GLU A 169 -10.62 -20.39 22.05
C GLU A 169 -11.66 -19.92 21.03
N ASP A 170 -11.23 -19.55 19.82
CA ASP A 170 -12.05 -18.89 18.80
C ASP A 170 -12.69 -17.55 19.23
N GLY A 171 -12.00 -16.79 20.10
CA GLY A 171 -12.38 -15.44 20.49
C GLY A 171 -12.57 -14.48 19.30
N TYR A 172 -13.28 -13.37 19.55
CA TYR A 172 -13.45 -12.31 18.56
C TYR A 172 -12.08 -11.78 18.09
N ALA A 173 -11.92 -11.60 16.78
CA ALA A 173 -10.86 -10.77 16.23
C ALA A 173 -11.42 -10.00 15.04
N GLY A 174 -11.32 -8.67 15.09
CA GLY A 174 -11.82 -7.79 14.05
C GLY A 174 -10.87 -6.64 13.79
N TYR A 175 -10.76 -6.27 12.52
CA TYR A 175 -10.16 -5.00 12.11
C TYR A 175 -11.27 -3.97 11.98
N LEU A 176 -11.10 -2.84 12.65
CA LEU A 176 -12.00 -1.70 12.64
C LEU A 176 -11.28 -0.58 11.90
N THR A 177 -11.87 -0.12 10.80
CA THR A 177 -11.41 1.12 10.15
C THR A 177 -11.61 2.30 11.11
N ALA A 178 -10.97 3.44 10.82
CA ALA A 178 -11.07 4.65 11.64
C ALA A 178 -12.54 4.98 11.98
N GLY A 179 -12.88 5.00 13.27
CA GLY A 179 -14.22 5.33 13.76
C GLY A 179 -15.23 4.19 13.75
N GLN A 180 -14.87 3.01 13.24
CA GLN A 180 -15.74 1.84 13.20
C GLN A 180 -15.93 1.24 14.60
N ILE A 181 -17.16 0.78 14.88
CA ILE A 181 -17.49 0.00 16.09
C ILE A 181 -17.54 -1.49 15.72
N SER A 182 -17.02 -2.33 16.61
CA SER A 182 -17.01 -3.79 16.48
C SER A 182 -18.42 -4.37 16.38
N ASP A 183 -18.50 -5.56 15.78
CA ASP A 183 -19.64 -6.43 16.01
C ASP A 183 -19.77 -6.75 17.51
N PRO A 184 -20.97 -7.09 18.01
CA PRO A 184 -21.15 -7.50 19.39
C PRO A 184 -20.27 -8.70 19.75
N ILE A 185 -19.37 -8.51 20.72
CA ILE A 185 -18.42 -9.50 21.23
C ILE A 185 -19.06 -10.24 22.40
N PRO A 186 -19.38 -11.54 22.27
CA PRO A 186 -19.95 -12.31 23.37
C PRO A 186 -18.95 -12.45 24.53
N ARG A 187 -19.43 -12.28 25.77
CA ARG A 187 -18.58 -12.39 26.97
C ARG A 187 -18.14 -13.82 27.27
N THR A 188 -18.96 -14.81 26.94
CA THR A 188 -18.75 -16.23 27.28
C THR A 188 -18.16 -17.05 26.14
N GLY A 189 -17.59 -16.39 25.13
CA GLY A 189 -16.95 -17.00 23.97
C GLY A 189 -17.89 -17.47 22.86
N GLY A 190 -17.28 -17.68 21.69
CA GLY A 190 -17.95 -18.02 20.43
C GLY A 190 -17.84 -16.88 19.40
N SER A 191 -17.37 -17.19 18.20
CA SER A 191 -17.37 -16.24 17.09
C SER A 191 -18.81 -15.81 16.79
N ALA A 192 -19.18 -14.57 17.11
CA ALA A 192 -20.44 -13.99 16.64
C ALA A 192 -20.48 -13.87 15.10
N GLN A 193 -19.31 -13.95 14.45
CA GLN A 193 -19.19 -13.78 13.02
C GLN A 193 -19.14 -15.13 12.29
N GLY A 194 -20.18 -15.42 11.50
CA GLY A 194 -20.18 -16.59 10.62
C GLY A 194 -19.12 -16.46 9.52
N ALA A 195 -18.56 -17.60 9.07
CA ALA A 195 -17.52 -17.66 8.05
C ALA A 195 -17.82 -16.83 6.79
N PHE A 196 -19.09 -16.74 6.38
CA PHE A 196 -19.50 -15.94 5.23
C PHE A 196 -19.37 -14.43 5.47
N LYS A 197 -19.71 -13.94 6.66
CA LYS A 197 -19.52 -12.53 7.01
C LYS A 197 -18.02 -12.21 7.11
N ALA A 198 -17.24 -13.08 7.77
CA ALA A 198 -15.79 -12.95 7.83
C ALA A 198 -15.13 -12.92 6.43
N PHE A 199 -15.63 -13.76 5.51
CA PHE A 199 -15.20 -13.74 4.11
C PHE A 199 -15.49 -12.37 3.46
N LEU A 200 -16.73 -11.85 3.57
CA LEU A 200 -17.12 -10.58 2.95
C LEU A 200 -16.33 -9.38 3.51
N ASP A 201 -16.15 -9.31 4.83
CA ASP A 201 -15.41 -8.23 5.47
C ASP A 201 -13.95 -8.22 4.97
N TYR A 202 -13.34 -9.40 4.83
CA TYR A 202 -11.98 -9.51 4.31
C TYR A 202 -11.86 -9.29 2.79
N VAL A 203 -12.94 -9.43 2.01
CA VAL A 203 -12.93 -8.98 0.60
C VAL A 203 -12.69 -7.48 0.52
N ALA A 204 -13.29 -6.68 1.40
CA ALA A 204 -13.05 -5.24 1.45
C ALA A 204 -11.59 -4.94 1.85
N VAL A 205 -11.10 -5.59 2.91
CA VAL A 205 -9.69 -5.45 3.35
C VAL A 205 -8.70 -5.80 2.24
N GLY A 206 -8.94 -6.88 1.50
CA GLY A 206 -8.10 -7.27 0.38
C GLY A 206 -8.16 -6.31 -0.82
N PHE A 207 -9.31 -5.65 -1.03
CA PHE A 207 -9.43 -4.62 -2.05
C PHE A 207 -8.65 -3.36 -1.65
N ASP A 208 -8.81 -2.90 -0.42
CA ASP A 208 -8.15 -1.71 0.12
C ASP A 208 -6.63 -1.88 0.16
N HIS A 209 -6.16 -3.11 0.41
CA HIS A 209 -4.76 -3.49 0.29
C HIS A 209 -4.15 -3.21 -1.10
N ILE A 210 -4.97 -3.18 -2.17
CA ILE A 210 -4.50 -2.84 -3.51
C ILE A 210 -4.80 -1.38 -3.84
N VAL A 211 -6.02 -0.91 -3.64
CA VAL A 211 -6.44 0.46 -3.96
C VAL A 211 -7.08 1.10 -2.73
N PRO A 212 -6.51 2.17 -2.14
CA PRO A 212 -5.33 2.93 -2.58
C PRO A 212 -3.96 2.38 -2.13
N GLN A 213 -3.92 1.51 -1.12
CA GLN A 213 -2.73 1.34 -0.28
C GLN A 213 -1.57 0.62 -1.00
N GLY A 214 -1.88 -0.30 -1.91
CA GLY A 214 -0.89 -1.19 -2.54
C GLY A 214 -0.22 -0.59 -3.78
N LEU A 215 0.42 0.57 -3.66
CA LEU A 215 1.06 1.22 -4.83
C LEU A 215 2.08 0.31 -5.52
N ASP A 216 2.82 -0.50 -4.76
CA ASP A 216 3.74 -1.52 -5.28
C ASP A 216 3.02 -2.56 -6.16
N HIS A 217 1.84 -3.04 -5.74
CA HIS A 217 0.99 -3.95 -6.50
C HIS A 217 0.40 -3.27 -7.73
N ILE A 218 -0.05 -2.02 -7.61
CA ILE A 218 -0.56 -1.22 -8.73
C ILE A 218 0.54 -1.08 -9.80
N LEU A 219 1.73 -0.62 -9.43
CA LEU A 219 2.85 -0.41 -10.36
C LEU A 219 3.31 -1.74 -10.98
N PHE A 220 3.34 -2.83 -10.20
CA PHE A 220 3.64 -4.16 -10.71
C PHE A 220 2.63 -4.61 -11.78
N VAL A 221 1.33 -4.54 -11.48
CA VAL A 221 0.25 -4.95 -12.37
C VAL A 221 0.17 -4.07 -13.62
N LEU A 222 0.36 -2.75 -13.48
CA LEU A 222 0.51 -1.84 -14.62
C LEU A 222 1.72 -2.24 -15.48
N GLY A 223 2.84 -2.60 -14.86
CA GLY A 223 3.98 -3.19 -15.54
C GLY A 223 3.62 -4.42 -16.36
N LEU A 224 2.88 -5.38 -15.79
CA LEU A 224 2.44 -6.58 -16.54
C LEU A 224 1.54 -6.22 -17.73
N PHE A 225 0.62 -5.28 -17.53
CA PHE A 225 -0.31 -4.78 -18.55
C PHE A 225 0.41 -4.12 -19.73
N LEU A 226 1.42 -3.27 -19.47
CA LEU A 226 2.11 -2.49 -20.51
C LEU A 226 2.86 -3.35 -21.55
N LEU A 227 3.29 -4.57 -21.18
CA LEU A 227 3.92 -5.49 -22.14
C LEU A 227 2.90 -6.31 -22.97
N SER A 228 1.71 -6.58 -22.42
CA SER A 228 0.69 -7.39 -23.10
C SER A 228 -0.72 -6.87 -22.84
N LEU A 229 -1.32 -6.32 -23.89
CA LEU A 229 -2.72 -5.88 -23.90
C LEU A 229 -3.71 -7.03 -24.09
N ASN A 230 -3.21 -8.24 -24.37
CA ASN A 230 -4.04 -9.44 -24.44
C ASN A 230 -4.50 -9.82 -23.03
N LEU A 231 -5.81 -9.77 -22.79
CA LEU A 231 -6.40 -10.02 -21.48
C LEU A 231 -6.11 -11.44 -20.99
N ARG A 232 -6.20 -12.47 -21.84
CA ARG A 232 -6.04 -13.86 -21.39
C ARG A 232 -4.66 -14.15 -20.77
N PRO A 233 -3.51 -13.83 -21.40
CA PRO A 233 -2.21 -13.96 -20.76
C PRO A 233 -2.01 -13.06 -19.54
N LEU A 234 -2.63 -11.86 -19.52
CA LEU A 234 -2.53 -10.94 -18.40
C LEU A 234 -3.25 -11.50 -17.16
N LEU A 235 -4.50 -11.93 -17.33
CA LEU A 235 -5.31 -12.55 -16.27
C LEU A 235 -4.61 -13.76 -15.67
N TRP A 236 -4.02 -14.63 -16.50
CA TRP A 236 -3.27 -15.78 -15.98
C TRP A 236 -2.05 -15.40 -15.14
N GLN A 237 -1.33 -14.33 -15.50
CA GLN A 237 -0.19 -13.84 -14.72
C GLN A 237 -0.64 -13.25 -13.38
N VAL A 238 -1.71 -12.46 -13.39
CA VAL A 238 -2.28 -11.86 -12.17
C VAL A 238 -2.78 -12.95 -11.22
N THR A 239 -3.58 -13.89 -11.72
CA THR A 239 -4.05 -15.00 -10.87
C THR A 239 -2.88 -15.86 -10.36
N ALA A 240 -1.84 -16.10 -11.16
CA ALA A 240 -0.65 -16.82 -10.69
C ALA A 240 0.11 -16.07 -9.60
N PHE A 241 0.19 -14.74 -9.70
CA PHE A 241 0.74 -13.87 -8.66
C PHE A 241 -0.10 -13.98 -7.38
N THR A 242 -1.42 -13.84 -7.45
CA THR A 242 -2.32 -13.89 -6.29
C THR A 242 -2.28 -15.24 -5.60
N LEU A 243 -2.25 -16.35 -6.37
CA LEU A 243 -2.09 -17.69 -5.81
C LEU A 243 -0.78 -17.86 -5.05
N ALA A 244 0.33 -17.36 -5.60
CA ALA A 244 1.62 -17.40 -4.94
C ALA A 244 1.60 -16.55 -3.66
N HIS A 245 1.08 -15.34 -3.76
CA HIS A 245 0.88 -14.41 -2.65
C HIS A 245 0.08 -15.04 -1.51
N THR A 246 -1.02 -15.72 -1.82
CA THR A 246 -1.84 -16.48 -0.86
C THR A 246 -1.00 -17.49 -0.08
N VAL A 247 -0.11 -18.23 -0.74
CA VAL A 247 0.72 -19.26 -0.08
C VAL A 247 1.63 -18.64 0.97
N THR A 248 2.38 -17.61 0.61
CA THR A 248 3.33 -16.97 1.52
C THR A 248 2.65 -16.17 2.63
N LEU A 249 1.52 -15.55 2.34
CA LEU A 249 0.69 -14.89 3.32
C LEU A 249 0.15 -15.90 4.34
N ALA A 250 -0.33 -17.07 3.90
CA ALA A 250 -0.75 -18.13 4.80
C ALA A 250 0.41 -18.66 5.65
N LEU A 251 1.59 -18.85 5.07
CA LEU A 251 2.78 -19.29 5.80
C LEU A 251 3.23 -18.27 6.85
N GLY A 252 3.19 -16.97 6.54
CA GLY A 252 3.54 -15.93 7.50
C GLY A 252 2.46 -15.73 8.56
N ALA A 253 1.18 -15.76 8.19
CA ALA A 253 0.06 -15.68 9.14
C ALA A 253 0.08 -16.82 10.17
N LEU A 254 0.45 -18.04 9.74
CA LEU A 254 0.60 -19.22 10.61
C LEU A 254 1.93 -19.27 11.38
N ASP A 255 2.77 -18.24 11.30
CA ASP A 255 4.10 -18.19 11.92
C ASP A 255 5.03 -19.34 11.47
N ILE A 256 4.82 -19.88 10.27
CA ILE A 256 5.66 -20.94 9.69
C ILE A 256 6.91 -20.33 9.04
N LEU A 257 6.75 -19.15 8.42
CA LEU A 257 7.82 -18.45 7.74
C LEU A 257 7.79 -16.96 8.11
N ARG A 258 8.80 -16.50 8.85
CA ARG A 258 9.03 -15.10 9.14
C ARG A 258 10.33 -14.63 8.52
N LEU A 259 10.24 -13.62 7.68
CA LEU A 259 11.40 -12.94 7.10
C LEU A 259 11.37 -11.46 7.50
N PRO A 260 12.53 -10.86 7.78
CA PRO A 260 12.60 -9.45 8.15
C PRO A 260 12.12 -8.55 6.98
N PRO A 261 11.26 -7.56 7.22
CA PRO A 261 10.81 -6.62 6.20
C PRO A 261 11.97 -5.92 5.48
N GLU A 262 13.08 -5.67 6.19
CA GLU A 262 14.30 -5.05 5.64
C GLU A 262 14.94 -5.87 4.50
N LEU A 263 14.60 -7.17 4.38
CA LEU A 263 15.01 -7.99 3.23
C LEU A 263 13.89 -8.12 2.19
N VAL A 264 12.64 -8.18 2.62
CA VAL A 264 11.51 -8.50 1.75
C VAL A 264 11.10 -7.29 0.91
N GLU A 265 11.01 -6.10 1.51
CA GLU A 265 10.52 -4.90 0.84
C GLU A 265 11.45 -4.39 -0.28
N PRO A 266 12.79 -4.42 -0.14
CA PRO A 266 13.69 -4.13 -1.26
C PRO A 266 13.58 -5.16 -2.39
N LEU A 267 13.34 -6.43 -2.08
CA LEU A 267 13.16 -7.48 -3.09
C LEU A 267 11.83 -7.32 -3.86
N ILE A 268 10.77 -6.89 -3.17
CA ILE A 268 9.51 -6.47 -3.77
C ILE A 268 9.77 -5.33 -4.76
N ALA A 269 10.44 -4.26 -4.33
CA ALA A 269 10.77 -3.14 -5.20
C ALA A 269 11.65 -3.58 -6.39
N ALA A 270 12.65 -4.43 -6.17
CA ALA A 270 13.51 -4.98 -7.22
C ALA A 270 12.73 -5.81 -8.25
N SER A 271 11.65 -6.47 -7.85
CA SER A 271 10.76 -7.19 -8.78
C SER A 271 10.06 -6.23 -9.75
N ILE A 272 9.65 -5.05 -9.28
CA ILE A 272 9.02 -4.01 -10.08
C ILE A 272 10.04 -3.38 -11.04
N VAL A 273 11.28 -3.16 -10.56
CA VAL A 273 12.41 -2.75 -11.42
C VAL A 273 12.61 -3.75 -12.56
N TYR A 274 12.63 -5.05 -12.25
CA TYR A 274 12.75 -6.10 -13.26
C TYR A 274 11.65 -5.99 -14.32
N VAL A 275 10.38 -5.86 -13.90
CA VAL A 275 9.25 -5.76 -14.84
C VAL A 275 9.35 -4.50 -15.72
N GLY A 276 9.67 -3.35 -15.12
CA GLY A 276 9.82 -2.10 -15.86
C GLY A 276 10.96 -2.16 -16.90
N ILE A 277 12.11 -2.72 -16.54
CA ILE A 277 13.24 -2.92 -17.46
C ILE A 277 12.89 -3.93 -18.56
N GLU A 278 12.28 -5.07 -18.18
CA GLU A 278 11.85 -6.10 -19.13
C GLU A 278 10.92 -5.53 -20.19
N ASN A 279 9.95 -4.69 -19.79
CA ASN A 279 9.02 -4.04 -20.70
C ASN A 279 9.69 -3.12 -21.71
N VAL A 280 10.85 -2.52 -21.38
CA VAL A 280 11.60 -1.65 -22.29
C VAL A 280 12.45 -2.47 -23.26
N LEU A 281 13.05 -3.56 -22.77
CA LEU A 281 13.99 -4.38 -23.55
C LEU A 281 13.30 -5.44 -24.41
N VAL A 282 12.15 -5.93 -23.99
CA VAL A 282 11.44 -7.04 -24.59
C VAL A 282 10.11 -6.56 -25.17
N ARG A 283 9.76 -7.04 -26.37
CA ARG A 283 8.52 -6.67 -27.08
C ARG A 283 7.46 -7.76 -27.12
N ARG A 284 7.77 -8.97 -26.64
CA ARG A 284 6.87 -10.14 -26.66
C ARG A 284 7.00 -10.93 -25.38
N LEU A 285 5.88 -11.48 -24.90
CA LEU A 285 5.87 -12.36 -23.75
C LEU A 285 6.75 -13.59 -23.98
N VAL A 286 7.58 -13.89 -22.99
CA VAL A 286 8.37 -15.13 -22.95
C VAL A 286 7.61 -16.22 -22.18
N PRO A 287 7.69 -17.51 -22.59
CA PRO A 287 6.87 -18.57 -21.98
C PRO A 287 7.12 -18.79 -20.48
N TRP A 288 8.30 -18.44 -19.95
CA TRP A 288 8.63 -18.60 -18.53
C TRP A 288 8.18 -17.41 -17.67
N ARG A 289 7.63 -16.35 -18.26
CA ARG A 289 7.20 -15.15 -17.52
C ARG A 289 6.22 -15.46 -16.38
N PRO A 290 5.22 -16.35 -16.53
CA PRO A 290 4.34 -16.71 -15.43
C PRO A 290 5.06 -17.30 -14.22
N VAL A 291 6.18 -18.01 -14.42
CA VAL A 291 6.99 -18.55 -13.31
C VAL A 291 7.68 -17.41 -12.55
N VAL A 292 8.22 -16.44 -13.28
CA VAL A 292 8.84 -15.24 -12.68
C VAL A 292 7.81 -14.44 -11.88
N VAL A 293 6.63 -14.22 -12.47
CA VAL A 293 5.51 -13.53 -11.80
C VAL A 293 5.02 -14.29 -10.57
N PHE A 294 4.96 -15.63 -10.63
CA PHE A 294 4.65 -16.46 -9.46
C PHE A 294 5.69 -16.27 -8.35
N CYS A 295 6.99 -16.29 -8.67
CA CYS A 295 8.04 -16.02 -7.68
C CYS A 295 7.93 -14.61 -7.06
N PHE A 296 7.55 -13.61 -7.85
CA PHE A 296 7.29 -12.26 -7.32
C PHE A 296 6.07 -12.22 -6.42
N GLY A 297 5.01 -12.96 -6.74
CA GLY A 297 3.85 -13.13 -5.86
C GLY A 297 4.23 -13.72 -4.49
N LEU A 298 5.13 -14.71 -4.46
CA LEU A 298 5.66 -15.23 -3.18
C LEU A 298 6.36 -14.12 -2.37
N LEU A 299 7.18 -13.29 -3.01
CA LEU A 299 7.88 -12.20 -2.32
C LEU A 299 6.90 -11.16 -1.76
N HIS A 300 5.92 -10.74 -2.57
CA HIS A 300 4.90 -9.77 -2.15
C HIS A 300 4.07 -10.30 -0.97
N GLY A 301 3.73 -11.59 -0.96
CA GLY A 301 2.94 -12.16 0.14
C GLY A 301 3.67 -12.21 1.48
N LEU A 302 5.00 -12.20 1.47
CA LEU A 302 5.81 -12.10 2.69
C LEU A 302 5.81 -10.69 3.28
N GLY A 303 5.78 -9.65 2.44
CA GLY A 303 5.86 -8.25 2.89
C GLY A 303 4.67 -7.83 3.75
N PHE A 304 3.50 -8.41 3.47
CA PHE A 304 2.26 -8.08 4.19
C PHE A 304 1.91 -9.07 5.31
N ALA A 305 2.62 -10.19 5.42
CA ALA A 305 2.23 -11.28 6.32
C ALA A 305 2.35 -10.91 7.81
N ALA A 306 3.31 -10.05 8.17
CA ALA A 306 3.47 -9.56 9.54
C ALA A 306 2.25 -8.74 9.98
N VAL A 307 1.83 -7.79 9.14
CA VAL A 307 0.66 -6.93 9.40
C VAL A 307 -0.64 -7.77 9.51
N LEU A 308 -0.74 -8.85 8.74
CA LEU A 308 -1.91 -9.74 8.74
C LEU A 308 -2.04 -10.65 9.96
N GLN A 309 -0.94 -10.94 10.67
CA GLN A 309 -1.02 -11.55 12.00
C GLN A 309 -1.69 -10.60 12.98
N ASP A 310 -1.35 -9.32 12.91
CA ASP A 310 -1.98 -8.29 13.72
C ASP A 310 -3.45 -8.13 13.34
N PHE A 311 -3.80 -8.15 12.06
CA PHE A 311 -5.20 -8.07 11.58
C PHE A 311 -6.11 -9.26 11.99
N GLY A 312 -5.60 -10.25 12.72
CA GLY A 312 -6.43 -11.31 13.31
C GLY A 312 -6.86 -12.38 12.32
N LEU A 313 -6.05 -12.62 11.27
CA LEU A 313 -6.25 -13.79 10.41
C LEU A 313 -6.16 -15.09 11.22
N GLY A 314 -5.22 -15.19 12.16
CA GLY A 314 -4.93 -16.41 12.93
C GLY A 314 -6.01 -16.90 13.90
N SER A 315 -7.20 -16.28 13.93
CA SER A 315 -8.32 -16.67 14.78
C SER A 315 -9.42 -17.42 14.01
N SER A 316 -10.59 -17.59 14.64
CA SER A 316 -11.76 -18.22 14.03
C SER A 316 -12.03 -17.75 12.58
N ASN A 317 -12.43 -18.70 11.72
CA ASN A 317 -12.65 -18.48 10.29
C ASN A 317 -11.41 -18.10 9.45
N PHE A 318 -10.17 -18.38 9.90
CA PHE A 318 -8.92 -18.11 9.16
C PHE A 318 -9.01 -18.38 7.65
N VAL A 319 -9.46 -19.58 7.26
CA VAL A 319 -9.56 -19.96 5.83
C VAL A 319 -10.53 -19.06 5.08
N ALA A 320 -11.67 -18.71 5.68
CA ALA A 320 -12.66 -17.84 5.03
C ALA A 320 -12.12 -16.41 4.88
N LYS A 321 -11.46 -15.88 5.93
CA LYS A 321 -10.79 -14.57 5.90
C LYS A 321 -9.67 -14.53 4.86
N LEU A 322 -8.82 -15.56 4.81
CA LEU A 322 -7.73 -15.70 3.85
C LEU A 322 -8.23 -15.73 2.40
N ILE A 323 -9.28 -16.51 2.12
CA ILE A 323 -9.87 -16.56 0.78
C ILE A 323 -10.53 -15.21 0.45
N GLY A 324 -11.27 -14.61 1.40
CA GLY A 324 -11.90 -13.30 1.24
C GLY A 324 -10.89 -12.22 0.86
N PHE A 325 -9.80 -12.13 1.62
CA PHE A 325 -8.69 -11.23 1.36
C PHE A 325 -8.14 -11.39 -0.07
N ASN A 326 -7.80 -12.61 -0.49
CA ASN A 326 -7.23 -12.82 -1.82
C ASN A 326 -8.24 -12.59 -2.96
N VAL A 327 -9.54 -12.78 -2.72
CA VAL A 327 -10.59 -12.37 -3.66
C VAL A 327 -10.62 -10.83 -3.77
N GLY A 328 -10.54 -10.12 -2.65
CA GLY A 328 -10.40 -8.66 -2.63
C GLY A 328 -9.20 -8.17 -3.43
N VAL A 329 -8.04 -8.79 -3.22
CA VAL A 329 -6.78 -8.50 -3.94
C VAL A 329 -6.97 -8.68 -5.45
N GLU A 330 -7.48 -9.83 -5.90
CA GLU A 330 -7.70 -10.08 -7.32
C GLU A 330 -8.67 -9.05 -7.91
N VAL A 331 -9.76 -8.70 -7.20
CA VAL A 331 -10.71 -7.67 -7.64
C VAL A 331 -10.05 -6.31 -7.78
N GLY A 332 -9.21 -5.90 -6.82
CA GLY A 332 -8.45 -4.65 -6.87
C GLY A 332 -7.49 -4.59 -8.06
N GLN A 333 -6.73 -5.66 -8.28
CA GLN A 333 -5.81 -5.75 -9.43
C GLN A 333 -6.56 -5.70 -10.77
N LEU A 334 -7.70 -6.39 -10.87
CA LEU A 334 -8.55 -6.35 -12.06
C LEU A 334 -9.17 -4.97 -12.29
N ALA A 335 -9.52 -4.23 -11.24
CA ALA A 335 -10.01 -2.86 -11.35
C ALA A 335 -8.94 -1.93 -11.94
N VAL A 336 -7.69 -2.02 -11.46
CA VAL A 336 -6.54 -1.28 -12.00
C VAL A 336 -6.32 -1.63 -13.47
N ILE A 337 -6.33 -2.93 -13.83
CA ILE A 337 -6.19 -3.37 -15.22
C ILE A 337 -7.32 -2.81 -16.08
N ALA A 338 -8.57 -2.87 -15.62
CA ALA A 338 -9.71 -2.39 -16.38
C ALA A 338 -9.60 -0.88 -16.65
N ALA A 339 -9.24 -0.09 -15.63
CA ALA A 339 -9.02 1.35 -15.75
C ALA A 339 -7.91 1.66 -16.76
N ALA A 340 -6.74 1.02 -16.63
CA ALA A 340 -5.61 1.20 -17.55
C ALA A 340 -5.95 0.73 -18.98
N TRP A 341 -6.71 -0.34 -19.11
CA TRP A 341 -7.15 -0.87 -20.41
C TRP A 341 -8.08 0.12 -21.11
N ILE A 342 -9.07 0.68 -20.41
CA ILE A 342 -9.97 1.70 -20.98
C ILE A 342 -9.20 2.96 -21.35
N ALA A 343 -8.34 3.47 -20.46
CA ALA A 343 -7.62 4.72 -20.67
C ALA A 343 -6.58 4.61 -21.79
N LEU A 344 -5.90 3.46 -21.94
CA LEU A 344 -4.75 3.34 -22.83
C LEU A 344 -4.91 2.26 -23.91
N ALA A 345 -5.27 1.03 -23.55
CA ALA A 345 -5.30 -0.08 -24.50
C ALA A 345 -6.45 0.03 -25.52
N ALA A 346 -7.65 0.34 -25.07
CA ALA A 346 -8.84 0.48 -25.91
C ALA A 346 -8.66 1.57 -26.97
N LEU A 347 -8.02 2.66 -26.57
CA LEU A 347 -7.85 3.86 -27.41
C LEU A 347 -6.62 3.78 -28.30
N PHE A 348 -5.51 3.22 -27.79
CA PHE A 348 -4.21 3.32 -28.45
C PHE A 348 -3.52 1.98 -28.71
N GLY A 349 -3.96 0.89 -28.09
CA GLY A 349 -3.28 -0.41 -28.11
C GLY A 349 -3.10 -1.05 -29.48
N ARG A 350 -3.97 -0.69 -30.42
CA ARG A 350 -3.91 -1.13 -31.82
C ARG A 350 -2.84 -0.41 -32.65
N TYR A 351 -2.26 0.70 -32.19
CA TYR A 351 -1.30 1.46 -32.97
C TYR A 351 0.13 0.96 -32.76
N GLU A 352 0.95 0.96 -33.81
CA GLU A 352 2.35 0.52 -33.72
C GLU A 352 3.15 1.34 -32.71
N TRP A 353 2.90 2.66 -32.68
CA TRP A 353 3.56 3.61 -31.80
C TRP A 353 3.20 3.45 -30.32
N TYR A 354 2.18 2.67 -29.94
CA TYR A 354 1.76 2.45 -28.54
C TYR A 354 2.93 2.13 -27.63
N HIS A 355 3.80 1.20 -28.05
CA HIS A 355 4.91 0.78 -27.21
C HIS A 355 5.94 1.91 -27.05
N ARG A 356 6.26 2.62 -28.14
CA ARG A 356 7.25 3.71 -28.13
C ARG A 356 6.78 4.91 -27.31
N ARG A 357 5.52 5.31 -27.44
CA ARG A 357 4.99 6.54 -26.82
C ARG A 357 4.32 6.31 -25.47
N ILE A 358 3.88 5.10 -25.14
CA ILE A 358 3.14 4.80 -23.90
C ILE A 358 3.87 3.74 -23.08
N ALA A 359 3.93 2.49 -23.57
CA ALA A 359 4.39 1.38 -22.74
C ALA A 359 5.83 1.56 -22.23
N ALA A 360 6.77 1.92 -23.11
CA ALA A 360 8.17 2.12 -22.75
C ALA A 360 8.37 3.30 -21.77
N PRO A 361 7.91 4.55 -22.05
CA PRO A 361 8.10 5.66 -21.11
C PRO A 361 7.43 5.43 -19.76
N VAL A 362 6.23 4.84 -19.72
CA VAL A 362 5.55 4.52 -18.46
C VAL A 362 6.33 3.43 -17.70
N SER A 363 6.84 2.41 -18.39
CA SER A 363 7.66 1.37 -17.76
C SER A 363 8.99 1.91 -17.23
N ILE A 364 9.57 2.91 -17.89
CA ILE A 364 10.75 3.63 -17.37
C ILE A 364 10.39 4.37 -16.09
N ALA A 365 9.28 5.10 -16.06
CA ALA A 365 8.83 5.79 -14.86
C ALA A 365 8.58 4.84 -13.70
N ILE A 366 7.90 3.71 -13.94
CA ILE A 366 7.71 2.62 -12.96
C ILE A 366 9.06 2.11 -12.45
N ALA A 367 10.00 1.82 -13.35
CA ALA A 367 11.32 1.33 -12.96
C ALA A 367 12.11 2.36 -12.13
N MET A 368 12.00 3.65 -12.45
CA MET A 368 12.66 4.70 -11.66
C MET A 368 12.10 4.81 -10.25
N ILE A 369 10.77 4.79 -10.10
CA ILE A 369 10.12 4.79 -8.77
C ILE A 369 10.58 3.57 -7.99
N ALA A 370 10.55 2.39 -8.60
CA ALA A 370 10.96 1.16 -7.95
C ALA A 370 12.46 1.11 -7.63
N VAL A 371 13.33 1.69 -8.46
CA VAL A 371 14.76 1.81 -8.16
C VAL A 371 14.97 2.70 -6.94
N PHE A 372 14.25 3.82 -6.86
CA PHE A 372 14.26 4.68 -5.69
C PHE A 372 13.88 3.88 -4.43
N TRP A 373 12.77 3.14 -4.46
CA TRP A 373 12.34 2.30 -3.34
C TRP A 373 13.35 1.21 -2.94
N VAL A 374 14.06 0.60 -3.89
CA VAL A 374 15.13 -0.36 -3.55
C VAL A 374 16.19 0.30 -2.67
N PHE A 375 16.60 1.52 -3.00
CA PHE A 375 17.64 2.23 -2.24
C PHE A 375 17.11 2.83 -0.94
N GLU A 376 15.86 3.28 -0.94
CA GLU A 376 15.19 3.82 0.25
C GLU A 376 15.00 2.72 1.30
N ARG A 377 14.45 1.57 0.92
CA ARG A 377 14.20 0.42 1.82
C ARG A 377 15.46 -0.34 2.24
N THR A 378 16.62 0.02 1.68
CA THR A 378 17.94 -0.46 2.11
C THR A 378 18.75 0.62 2.82
N ASP A 379 18.15 1.78 3.06
CA ASP A 379 18.73 2.91 3.80
C ASP A 379 20.03 3.43 3.22
N VAL A 380 20.23 3.18 1.93
CA VAL A 380 21.31 3.76 1.16
C VAL A 380 21.02 5.24 0.92
N ILE A 381 19.73 5.59 0.80
CA ILE A 381 19.23 6.95 0.68
C ILE A 381 18.11 7.17 1.70
N GLY A 382 18.03 8.36 2.28
CA GLY A 382 16.89 8.75 3.11
C GLY A 382 15.74 9.30 2.27
N ALA A 383 14.52 9.21 2.81
CA ALA A 383 13.31 9.82 2.25
C ALA A 383 13.39 11.36 2.20
N THR A 384 14.28 11.97 2.98
CA THR A 384 14.47 13.42 3.04
C THR A 384 15.69 13.91 2.24
N GLY A 385 15.79 15.23 2.05
CA GLY A 385 16.94 15.85 1.40
C GLY A 385 16.91 15.72 -0.14
N PRO A 386 18.00 15.31 -0.82
CA PRO A 386 18.08 15.33 -2.29
C PRO A 386 17.04 14.45 -3.00
N TRP A 387 16.49 13.46 -2.29
CA TRP A 387 15.55 12.48 -2.83
C TRP A 387 14.10 12.73 -2.43
N ALA A 388 13.83 13.76 -1.63
CA ALA A 388 12.49 14.08 -1.11
C ALA A 388 11.42 14.24 -2.21
N LEU A 389 11.84 14.59 -3.43
CA LEU A 389 10.94 14.64 -4.58
C LEU A 389 10.31 13.26 -4.91
N PHE A 390 11.06 12.17 -4.73
CA PHE A 390 10.59 10.81 -5.01
C PHE A 390 9.70 10.28 -3.88
N SER A 391 10.04 10.53 -2.61
CA SER A 391 9.14 10.21 -1.49
C SER A 391 7.82 10.99 -1.60
N ALA A 392 7.89 12.31 -1.84
CA ALA A 392 6.70 13.13 -2.08
C ALA A 392 5.84 12.63 -3.27
N LEU A 393 6.46 12.00 -4.27
CA LEU A 393 5.75 11.44 -5.42
C LEU A 393 4.95 10.20 -5.05
N THR A 394 5.45 9.39 -4.11
CA THR A 394 4.87 8.11 -3.73
C THR A 394 4.01 8.17 -2.46
N GLU A 395 4.14 9.25 -1.68
CA GLU A 395 3.49 9.43 -0.37
C GLU A 395 2.54 10.65 -0.36
N GLY A 396 2.21 11.20 -1.54
CA GLY A 396 1.22 12.28 -1.63
C GLY A 396 1.72 13.67 -1.19
N GLY A 397 3.02 13.92 -1.15
CA GLY A 397 3.62 15.19 -0.75
C GLY A 397 3.47 16.36 -1.74
N PHE A 398 2.80 16.18 -2.89
CA PHE A 398 2.59 17.23 -3.88
C PHE A 398 1.22 17.90 -3.76
N SER A 399 1.20 19.23 -3.87
CA SER A 399 -0.05 19.97 -4.03
C SER A 399 -0.79 19.54 -5.30
N THR A 400 -2.04 19.09 -5.14
CA THR A 400 -2.87 18.59 -6.23
C THR A 400 -3.16 19.66 -7.29
N VAL A 401 -3.37 20.91 -6.87
CA VAL A 401 -3.60 22.05 -7.75
C VAL A 401 -2.38 22.31 -8.64
N TRP A 402 -1.18 22.34 -8.05
CA TRP A 402 0.05 22.56 -8.80
C TRP A 402 0.41 21.37 -9.69
N THR A 403 0.15 20.15 -9.22
CA THR A 403 0.31 18.92 -10.01
C THR A 403 -0.59 18.95 -11.25
N LEU A 404 -1.86 19.30 -11.09
CA LEU A 404 -2.80 19.48 -12.20
C LEU A 404 -2.32 20.57 -13.18
N ALA A 405 -1.94 21.73 -12.67
CA ALA A 405 -1.48 22.86 -13.49
C ALA A 405 -0.21 22.50 -14.28
N ALA A 406 0.78 21.88 -13.64
CA ALA A 406 2.04 21.48 -14.26
C ALA A 406 1.82 20.38 -15.30
N GLY A 407 1.04 19.34 -14.98
CA GLY A 407 0.68 18.27 -15.92
C GLY A 407 -0.07 18.81 -17.14
N ALA A 408 -1.07 19.67 -16.93
CA ALA A 408 -1.83 20.31 -18.00
C ALA A 408 -0.93 21.20 -18.89
N ALA A 409 -0.05 21.99 -18.30
CA ALA A 409 0.89 22.85 -19.02
C ALA A 409 1.88 22.03 -19.86
N LEU A 410 2.43 20.96 -19.30
CA LEU A 410 3.32 20.03 -20.00
C LEU A 410 2.61 19.39 -21.20
N ALA A 411 1.43 18.81 -20.97
CA ALA A 411 0.63 18.17 -22.00
C ALA A 411 0.25 19.14 -23.13
N PHE A 412 -0.14 20.37 -22.78
CA PHE A 412 -0.44 21.43 -23.74
C PHE A 412 0.79 21.80 -24.57
N LEU A 413 1.92 22.10 -23.93
CA LEU A 413 3.16 22.48 -24.60
C LEU A 413 3.63 21.42 -25.58
N LEU A 414 3.69 20.15 -25.15
CA LEU A 414 4.13 19.04 -26.00
C LEU A 414 3.16 18.78 -27.15
N THR A 415 1.86 19.00 -26.94
CA THR A 415 0.85 18.93 -28.00
C THR A 415 1.06 20.02 -29.04
N VAL A 416 1.30 21.27 -28.62
CA VAL A 416 1.63 22.38 -29.54
C VAL A 416 2.89 22.08 -30.34
N VAL A 417 3.96 21.61 -29.67
CA VAL A 417 5.22 21.21 -30.34
C VAL A 417 4.96 20.12 -31.38
N SER A 418 4.17 19.10 -31.04
CA SER A 418 3.82 18.01 -31.94
C SER A 418 2.98 18.46 -33.15
N LEU A 419 2.08 19.44 -32.97
CA LEU A 419 1.24 19.96 -34.04
C LEU A 419 2.02 20.88 -34.99
N VAL A 420 2.88 21.75 -34.45
CA VAL A 420 3.75 22.63 -35.24
C VAL A 420 4.82 21.81 -35.98
N GLY A 421 5.41 20.82 -35.31
CA GLY A 421 6.40 19.90 -35.88
C GLY A 421 5.80 18.68 -36.58
N SER A 422 4.54 18.73 -36.97
CA SER A 422 3.75 17.62 -37.51
C SER A 422 4.35 16.95 -38.75
N THR A 423 5.24 17.62 -39.48
CA THR A 423 5.97 17.05 -40.61
C THR A 423 7.11 16.11 -40.21
N TYR A 424 7.48 16.05 -38.93
CA TYR A 424 8.61 15.25 -38.42
C TYR A 424 8.14 14.19 -37.41
N ASP A 425 8.16 12.92 -37.80
CA ASP A 425 7.74 11.80 -36.94
C ASP A 425 8.54 11.73 -35.63
N ASN A 426 9.83 12.09 -35.67
CA ASN A 426 10.68 12.14 -34.49
C ASN A 426 10.20 13.17 -33.44
N VAL A 427 9.66 14.30 -33.88
CA VAL A 427 9.14 15.34 -32.97
C VAL A 427 7.88 14.84 -32.27
N ARG A 428 7.00 14.15 -33.01
CA ARG A 428 5.80 13.54 -32.45
C ARG A 428 6.11 12.42 -31.47
N ASP A 429 7.07 11.58 -31.82
CA ASP A 429 7.49 10.49 -30.95
C ASP A 429 8.13 11.03 -29.67
N PHE A 430 8.97 12.07 -29.78
CA PHE A 430 9.55 12.73 -28.62
C PHE A 430 8.48 13.38 -27.73
N ALA A 431 7.54 14.11 -28.33
CA ALA A 431 6.42 14.71 -27.60
C ALA A 431 5.56 13.65 -26.89
N GLY A 432 5.22 12.55 -27.57
CA GLY A 432 4.45 11.45 -26.99
C GLY A 432 5.18 10.73 -25.86
N ILE A 433 6.49 10.50 -26.00
CA ILE A 433 7.34 9.91 -24.95
C ILE A 433 7.32 10.78 -23.70
N LEU A 434 7.62 12.08 -23.83
CA LEU A 434 7.65 13.00 -22.70
C LEU A 434 6.26 13.21 -22.08
N THR A 435 5.21 13.24 -22.91
CA THR A 435 3.83 13.36 -22.43
C THR A 435 3.49 12.16 -21.55
N SER A 436 3.72 10.94 -22.02
CA SER A 436 3.38 9.76 -21.23
C SER A 436 4.22 9.58 -19.99
N PHE A 437 5.52 9.88 -20.06
CA PHE A 437 6.38 9.83 -18.90
C PHE A 437 5.93 10.85 -17.83
N GLY A 438 5.79 12.12 -18.21
CA GLY A 438 5.44 13.19 -17.27
C GLY A 438 4.02 13.08 -16.73
N MET A 439 3.05 12.74 -17.59
CA MET A 439 1.66 12.57 -17.15
C MET A 439 1.48 11.36 -16.25
N PHE A 440 2.22 10.27 -16.48
CA PHE A 440 2.20 9.13 -15.56
C PHE A 440 2.68 9.53 -14.16
N LEU A 441 3.80 10.25 -14.06
CA LEU A 441 4.28 10.75 -12.76
C LEU A 441 3.27 11.71 -12.10
N ALA A 442 2.64 12.60 -12.87
CA ALA A 442 1.60 13.48 -12.34
C ALA A 442 0.35 12.70 -11.84
N VAL A 443 -0.04 11.64 -12.55
CA VAL A 443 -1.13 10.75 -12.14
C VAL A 443 -0.78 10.00 -10.87
N VAL A 444 0.45 9.49 -10.73
CA VAL A 444 0.93 8.86 -9.48
C VAL A 444 0.88 9.87 -8.33
N ALA A 445 1.45 11.06 -8.50
CA ALA A 445 1.46 12.10 -7.46
C ALA A 445 0.05 12.47 -6.96
N ALA A 446 -0.91 12.60 -7.87
CA ALA A 446 -2.30 12.90 -7.52
C ALA A 446 -3.05 11.70 -6.91
N PHE A 447 -2.70 10.48 -7.34
CA PHE A 447 -3.28 9.25 -6.79
C PHE A 447 -2.85 9.07 -5.33
N THR A 448 -1.57 9.22 -5.04
CA THR A 448 -0.99 9.06 -3.70
C THR A 448 -1.40 10.17 -2.75
N SER A 449 -1.83 11.33 -3.25
CA SER A 449 -2.41 12.39 -2.41
C SER A 449 -3.89 12.16 -2.08
N GLY A 450 -4.49 11.04 -2.52
CA GLY A 450 -5.91 10.74 -2.33
C GLY A 450 -6.89 11.57 -3.16
N ASP A 451 -6.42 12.42 -4.09
CA ASP A 451 -7.29 13.27 -4.92
C ASP A 451 -7.69 12.55 -6.20
N TRP A 452 -8.70 11.70 -6.07
CA TRP A 452 -9.25 10.88 -7.14
C TRP A 452 -9.78 11.69 -8.32
N LEU A 453 -10.31 12.90 -8.08
CA LEU A 453 -10.81 13.77 -9.14
C LEU A 453 -9.66 14.32 -9.97
N VAL A 454 -8.61 14.84 -9.33
CA VAL A 454 -7.42 15.33 -10.03
C VAL A 454 -6.72 14.20 -10.77
N THR A 455 -6.63 13.02 -10.18
CA THR A 455 -6.11 11.79 -10.82
C THR A 455 -6.85 11.48 -12.12
N LEU A 456 -8.18 11.52 -12.08
CA LEU A 456 -9.03 11.31 -13.26
C LEU A 456 -8.83 12.41 -14.31
N PHE A 457 -8.79 13.69 -13.91
CA PHE A 457 -8.58 14.80 -14.83
C PHE A 457 -7.21 14.72 -15.52
N LEU A 458 -6.14 14.45 -14.79
CA LEU A 458 -4.81 14.25 -15.35
C LEU A 458 -4.78 13.08 -16.34
N THR A 459 -5.44 11.97 -16.01
CA THR A 459 -5.57 10.83 -16.92
C THR A 459 -6.32 11.22 -18.21
N LEU A 460 -7.40 12.00 -18.12
CA LEU A 460 -8.13 12.49 -19.28
C LEU A 460 -7.30 13.46 -20.14
N ILE A 461 -6.57 14.39 -19.51
CA ILE A 461 -5.66 15.31 -20.18
C ILE A 461 -4.58 14.54 -20.93
N TRP A 462 -4.01 13.51 -20.30
CA TRP A 462 -3.00 12.65 -20.91
C TRP A 462 -3.53 11.97 -22.18
N VAL A 463 -4.70 11.33 -22.07
CA VAL A 463 -5.35 10.66 -23.20
C VAL A 463 -5.65 11.66 -24.34
N LEU A 464 -6.19 12.83 -24.00
CA LEU A 464 -6.51 13.86 -24.99
C LEU A 464 -5.25 14.39 -25.70
N ALA A 465 -4.18 14.65 -24.94
CA ALA A 465 -2.91 15.10 -25.50
C ALA A 465 -2.32 14.08 -26.46
N LEU A 466 -2.25 12.80 -26.09
CA LEU A 466 -1.78 11.73 -26.99
C LEU A 466 -2.65 11.62 -28.25
N ARG A 467 -3.97 11.78 -28.10
CA ARG A 467 -4.89 11.76 -29.24
C ARG A 467 -4.64 12.95 -30.17
N MET A 468 -4.41 14.14 -29.64
CA MET A 468 -4.11 15.32 -30.45
C MET A 468 -2.74 15.21 -31.13
N GLN A 469 -1.74 14.66 -30.45
CA GLN A 469 -0.39 14.46 -30.99
C GLN A 469 -0.33 13.43 -32.13
N SER A 470 -1.30 12.51 -32.18
CA SER A 470 -1.46 11.57 -33.30
C SER A 470 -2.18 12.17 -34.51
N LEU A 471 -2.85 13.32 -34.37
CA LEU A 471 -3.50 14.01 -35.50
C LEU A 471 -2.43 14.51 -36.49
N GLY A 472 -2.34 13.83 -37.64
CA GLY A 472 -1.53 14.21 -38.80
C GLY A 472 -0.35 13.26 -39.13
N GLY A 473 -0.21 12.13 -38.44
CA GLY A 473 0.78 11.08 -38.76
C GLY A 473 0.11 9.81 -39.25
N PRO A 474 0.86 8.86 -39.82
CA PRO A 474 0.29 7.58 -40.21
C PRO A 474 -0.11 6.78 -38.95
N ASP A 475 -1.41 6.66 -38.74
CA ASP A 475 -2.02 5.74 -37.76
C ASP A 475 -1.94 4.31 -38.32
N THR A 476 -0.73 3.75 -38.40
CA THR A 476 -0.55 2.34 -38.79
C THR A 476 -1.10 1.46 -37.67
N ALA A 477 -2.15 0.70 -38.01
CA ALA A 477 -2.65 -0.34 -37.13
C ALA A 477 -1.64 -1.50 -37.11
N ARG A 478 -1.41 -2.07 -35.92
CA ARG A 478 -0.68 -3.32 -35.76
C ARG A 478 -1.42 -4.41 -36.50
N GLU A 479 -0.71 -5.16 -37.34
CA GLU A 479 -1.18 -6.47 -37.78
C GLU A 479 -1.19 -7.39 -36.55
N PHE A 480 -2.37 -7.76 -36.07
CA PHE A 480 -2.51 -8.76 -35.01
C PHE A 480 -2.23 -10.15 -35.63
N PRO A 481 -1.22 -10.90 -35.16
CA PRO A 481 -1.09 -12.32 -35.49
C PRO A 481 -2.14 -13.18 -34.77
#